data_AF-A0A7Y0M127-F1
#
_entry.id   AF-A0A7Y0M127-F1
#
_cell.length_a   1.000
_cell.length_b   1.000
_cell.length_c   1.000
_cell.angle_alpha   90.00
_cell.angle_beta   90.00
_cell.angle_gamma   90.00
#
_symmetry.space_group_name_H-M   'P 1'
#
loop_
_entity.id
_entity.type
_entity.pdbx_description
1 polymer ?
#
loop_
_entity_poly.entity_id
_entity_poly.type
_entity_poly.pdbx_seq_one_letter_code
_entity_poly.pdbx_strand_id
1 'polypeptide(L)'
;MPREIVILSPTPPDARALVEAGAAVDPELGLRSLSGGAIHQVCRTADDGDHAVLSVHQPLQVDNLEEIARLLPAVAPRLTTPLWWVEALAPWGEPGRTGVAIAQELAVRLGGACIVQDGE
;
A
#
# COMPACT_ATOMS: atom_id res chain seq x y z
N MET A 1 -17.44 2.32 -2.03
CA MET A 1 -16.23 2.34 -2.91
C MET A 1 -15.04 1.92 -2.09
N PRO A 2 -14.08 1.11 -2.57
CA PRO A 2 -12.88 0.79 -1.78
C PRO A 2 -12.15 2.07 -1.34
N ARG A 3 -11.39 1.98 -0.24
CA ARG A 3 -10.48 3.05 0.17
C ARG A 3 -9.31 3.10 -0.80
N GLU A 4 -9.03 4.28 -1.32
CA GLU A 4 -7.88 4.52 -2.18
C GLU A 4 -6.70 4.94 -1.31
N ILE A 5 -5.56 4.30 -1.53
CA ILE A 5 -4.36 4.49 -0.72
C ILE A 5 -3.20 4.77 -1.67
N VAL A 6 -2.42 5.80 -1.35
CA VAL A 6 -1.16 6.11 -2.03
C VAL A 6 -0.03 6.01 -1.02
N ILE A 7 0.99 5.21 -1.35
CA ILE A 7 2.23 5.16 -0.60
C ILE A 7 3.33 5.79 -1.45
N LEU A 8 4.01 6.77 -0.87
CA LEU A 8 5.18 7.41 -1.45
C LEU A 8 6.41 6.91 -0.70
N SER A 9 7.39 6.35 -1.42
CA SER A 9 8.59 5.80 -0.78
C SER A 9 9.86 6.00 -1.60
N PRO A 10 11.05 6.06 -0.96
CA PRO A 10 12.33 6.10 -1.65
C PRO A 10 12.67 4.79 -2.39
N THR A 11 12.07 3.67 -1.99
CA THR A 11 12.28 2.35 -2.59
C THR A 11 10.95 1.69 -2.93
N PRO A 12 10.85 0.91 -4.02
CA PRO A 12 9.62 0.20 -4.32
C PRO A 12 9.40 -0.93 -3.30
N PRO A 13 8.16 -1.23 -2.89
CA PRO A 13 7.88 -2.43 -2.12
C PRO A 13 8.18 -3.68 -2.97
N ASP A 14 8.80 -4.68 -2.33
CA ASP A 14 8.87 -6.04 -2.84
C ASP A 14 7.87 -6.96 -2.10
N ALA A 15 7.72 -8.20 -2.57
CA ALA A 15 6.84 -9.18 -1.93
C ALA A 15 7.22 -9.43 -0.46
N ARG A 16 8.52 -9.36 -0.12
CA ARG A 16 8.99 -9.56 1.25
C ARG A 16 8.53 -8.43 2.15
N ALA A 17 8.67 -7.17 1.72
CA ALA A 17 8.21 -6.01 2.47
C ALA A 17 6.69 -6.06 2.74
N LEU A 18 5.90 -6.54 1.76
CA LEU A 18 4.46 -6.74 1.91
C LEU A 18 4.12 -7.82 2.94
N VAL A 19 4.80 -8.97 2.87
CA VAL A 19 4.61 -10.07 3.85
C VAL A 19 4.97 -9.60 5.26
N GLU A 20 6.12 -8.94 5.42
CA GLU A 20 6.57 -8.50 6.72
C GLU A 20 5.71 -7.36 7.30
N ALA A 21 5.20 -6.45 6.47
CA ALA A 21 4.24 -5.43 6.88
C ALA A 21 2.89 -6.05 7.27
N GLY A 22 2.40 -7.03 6.51
CA GLY A 22 1.22 -7.82 6.84
C GLY A 22 1.37 -8.51 8.20
N ALA A 23 2.47 -9.26 8.38
CA ALA A 23 2.74 -10.03 9.58
C ALA A 23 2.93 -9.17 10.84
N ALA A 24 3.39 -7.92 10.69
CA ALA A 24 3.48 -6.97 11.79
C ALA A 24 2.10 -6.50 12.30
N VAL A 25 1.07 -6.53 11.44
CA VAL A 25 -0.31 -6.19 11.79
C VAL A 25 -1.08 -7.44 12.26
N ASP A 26 -0.97 -8.54 11.53
CA ASP A 26 -1.58 -9.83 11.85
C ASP A 26 -0.74 -10.95 11.20
N PRO A 27 -0.12 -11.84 12.02
CA PRO A 27 0.77 -12.90 11.52
C PRO A 27 0.06 -13.97 10.68
N GLU A 28 -1.27 -14.05 10.72
CA GLU A 28 -2.06 -15.02 9.94
C GLU A 28 -2.35 -14.53 8.50
N LEU A 29 -1.87 -13.34 8.13
CA LEU A 29 -2.04 -12.81 6.79
C LEU A 29 -1.05 -13.41 5.80
N GLY A 30 -1.57 -13.85 4.66
CA GLY A 30 -0.81 -14.35 3.52
C GLY A 30 -0.66 -13.31 2.41
N LEU A 31 0.21 -13.61 1.44
CA LEU A 31 0.37 -12.83 0.21
C LEU A 31 0.03 -13.70 -1.01
N ARG A 32 -0.78 -13.17 -1.91
CA ARG A 32 -0.98 -13.75 -3.25
C ARG A 32 -0.68 -12.73 -4.34
N SER A 33 -0.25 -13.20 -5.49
CA SER A 33 0.05 -12.37 -6.66
C SER A 33 -0.94 -12.66 -7.77
N LEU A 34 -1.48 -11.60 -8.38
CA LEU A 34 -2.37 -11.66 -9.53
C LEU A 34 -1.68 -11.05 -10.75
N SER A 35 -2.22 -11.32 -11.94
CA SER A 35 -1.77 -10.69 -13.20
C SER A 35 -0.26 -10.77 -13.44
N GLY A 36 0.35 -11.93 -13.14
CA GLY A 36 1.79 -12.14 -13.32
C GLY A 36 2.68 -11.31 -12.37
N GLY A 37 2.14 -10.83 -11.25
CA GLY A 37 2.87 -9.99 -10.28
C GLY A 37 2.58 -8.50 -10.40
N ALA A 38 1.71 -8.07 -11.32
CA ALA A 38 1.32 -6.67 -11.43
C ALA A 38 0.44 -6.19 -10.26
N ILE A 39 -0.18 -7.13 -9.53
CA ILE A 39 -0.95 -6.84 -8.31
C ILE A 39 -0.56 -7.86 -7.25
N HIS A 40 -0.21 -7.38 -6.06
CA HIS A 40 -0.04 -8.19 -4.88
C HIS A 40 -1.20 -7.95 -3.91
N GLN A 41 -1.81 -9.01 -3.41
CA GLN A 41 -2.87 -8.93 -2.41
C GLN A 41 -2.42 -9.54 -1.10
N VAL A 42 -2.57 -8.77 -0.01
CA VAL A 42 -2.49 -9.31 1.34
C VAL A 42 -3.88 -9.85 1.69
N CYS A 43 -3.94 -11.09 2.13
CA CYS A 43 -5.17 -11.84 2.30
C CYS A 43 -5.24 -12.48 3.68
N ARG A 44 -6.46 -12.58 4.21
CA ARG A 44 -6.76 -13.47 5.32
C ARG A 44 -7.34 -14.77 4.77
N THR A 45 -6.82 -15.90 5.24
CA THR A 45 -7.40 -17.21 4.93
C THR A 45 -8.59 -17.47 5.84
N ALA A 46 -9.70 -17.90 5.24
CA ALA A 46 -10.91 -18.32 5.94
C ALA A 46 -11.47 -19.59 5.27
N ASP A 47 -12.41 -20.26 5.92
CA ASP A 47 -13.01 -21.52 5.44
C ASP A 47 -13.72 -21.37 4.09
N ASP A 48 -14.24 -20.17 3.78
CA ASP A 48 -14.92 -19.83 2.53
C ASP A 48 -13.98 -19.23 1.46
N GLY A 49 -12.68 -19.13 1.76
CA GLY A 49 -11.63 -18.70 0.84
C GLY A 49 -10.77 -17.55 1.36
N ASP A 50 -9.81 -17.14 0.53
CA ASP A 50 -8.91 -16.04 0.83
C ASP A 50 -9.54 -14.68 0.53
N HIS A 51 -9.69 -13.86 1.57
CA HIS A 51 -10.27 -12.52 1.50
C HIS A 51 -9.16 -11.46 1.48
N ALA A 52 -9.13 -10.64 0.44
CA ALA A 52 -8.15 -9.56 0.32
C ALA A 52 -8.46 -8.43 1.31
N VAL A 53 -7.46 -8.05 2.11
CA VAL A 53 -7.51 -6.89 3.01
C VAL A 53 -6.79 -5.68 2.43
N LEU A 54 -5.82 -5.89 1.53
CA LEU A 54 -5.11 -4.85 0.80
C LEU A 54 -4.72 -5.38 -0.58
N SER A 55 -4.97 -4.61 -1.63
CA SER A 55 -4.44 -4.87 -2.98
C SER A 55 -3.44 -3.78 -3.32
N VAL A 56 -2.22 -4.13 -3.69
CA VAL A 56 -1.12 -3.22 -4.02
C VAL A 56 -0.78 -3.40 -5.49
N HIS A 57 -0.86 -2.31 -6.24
CA HIS A 57 -0.53 -2.27 -7.66
C HIS A 57 0.99 -2.11 -7.86
N GLN A 58 1.44 -2.41 -9.07
CA GLN A 58 2.83 -2.26 -9.47
C GLN A 58 3.34 -0.83 -9.17
N PRO A 59 4.44 -0.68 -8.41
CA PRO A 59 5.05 0.61 -8.13
C PRO A 59 5.48 1.33 -9.40
N LEU A 60 5.28 2.65 -9.44
CA LEU A 60 5.73 3.53 -10.51
C LEU A 60 6.82 4.45 -9.99
N GLN A 61 7.97 4.52 -10.66
CA GLN A 61 8.98 5.53 -10.35
C GLN A 61 8.47 6.89 -10.81
N VAL A 62 8.58 7.89 -9.94
CA VAL A 62 8.20 9.27 -10.21
C VAL A 62 9.44 10.07 -10.59
N ASP A 63 9.41 10.65 -11.79
CA ASP A 63 10.49 11.52 -12.28
C ASP A 63 10.18 13.02 -12.08
N ASN A 64 8.92 13.40 -11.86
CA ASN A 64 8.50 14.78 -11.67
C ASN A 64 7.97 15.04 -10.24
N LEU A 65 8.85 15.51 -9.35
CA LEU A 65 8.48 15.85 -7.97
C LEU A 65 7.53 17.05 -7.87
N GLU A 66 7.56 17.99 -8.81
CA GLU A 66 6.69 19.19 -8.78
C GLU A 66 5.22 18.79 -8.93
N GLU A 67 4.94 17.80 -9.77
CA GLU A 67 3.58 17.28 -9.95
C GLU A 67 3.07 16.59 -8.69
N ILE A 68 3.93 15.82 -8.00
CA ILE A 68 3.54 15.23 -6.71
C ILE A 68 3.33 16.31 -5.66
N ALA A 69 4.17 17.34 -5.63
CA ALA A 69 3.99 18.47 -4.72
C ALA A 69 2.67 19.21 -4.96
N ARG A 70 2.23 19.30 -6.23
CA ARG A 70 0.93 19.86 -6.61
C ARG A 70 -0.24 18.98 -6.16
N LEU A 71 -0.13 17.66 -6.32
CA LEU A 71 -1.17 16.69 -5.97
C LEU A 71 -1.28 16.48 -4.45
N LEU A 72 -0.14 16.44 -3.75
CA LEU A 72 -0.03 16.09 -2.34
C LEU A 72 0.85 17.11 -1.59
N PRO A 73 0.39 18.37 -1.46
CA PRO A 73 1.19 19.46 -0.88
C PRO A 73 1.62 19.20 0.57
N ALA A 74 0.85 18.42 1.33
CA ALA A 74 1.17 18.08 2.72
C ALA A 74 2.43 17.21 2.89
N VAL A 75 2.80 16.42 1.88
CA VAL A 75 3.96 15.51 1.95
C VAL A 75 5.14 16.03 1.13
N ALA A 76 4.94 17.05 0.29
CA ALA A 76 5.96 17.65 -0.57
C ALA A 76 7.31 17.96 0.13
N PRO A 77 7.36 18.52 1.35
CA PRO A 77 8.63 18.84 2.01
C PRO A 77 9.48 17.62 2.38
N ARG A 78 8.91 16.41 2.34
CA ARG A 78 9.56 15.15 2.71
C ARG A 78 9.97 14.31 1.50
N LEU A 79 9.64 14.75 0.29
CA LEU A 79 9.91 13.99 -0.93
C LEU A 79 11.39 14.10 -1.30
N THR A 80 12.01 12.97 -1.54
CA THR A 80 13.39 12.85 -2.04
C THR A 80 13.41 11.91 -3.22
N THR A 81 14.35 12.11 -4.15
CA THR A 81 14.59 11.15 -5.24
C THR A 81 15.60 10.06 -4.83
N PRO A 82 15.49 8.83 -5.35
CA PRO A 82 14.37 8.33 -6.16
C PRO A 82 13.06 8.29 -5.37
N LEU A 83 11.92 8.49 -6.03
CA LEU A 83 10.58 8.44 -5.43
C LEU A 83 9.72 7.42 -6.17
N TRP A 84 9.01 6.59 -5.42
CA TRP A 84 8.09 5.59 -5.93
C TRP A 84 6.68 5.91 -5.49
N TRP A 85 5.75 5.88 -6.44
CA TRP A 85 4.31 5.97 -6.25
C TRP A 85 3.73 4.57 -6.26
N VAL A 86 3.03 4.22 -5.18
CA VAL A 86 2.40 2.91 -5.02
C VAL A 86 0.92 3.13 -4.75
N GLU A 87 0.08 2.60 -5.63
CA GLU A 87 -1.36 2.62 -5.44
C GLU A 87 -1.81 1.34 -4.74
N ALA A 88 -2.72 1.50 -3.79
CA ALA A 88 -3.33 0.39 -3.12
C ALA A 88 -4.82 0.63 -2.85
N LEU A 89 -5.55 -0.48 -2.75
CA LEU A 89 -6.98 -0.50 -2.47
C LEU A 89 -7.26 -1.37 -1.26
N ALA A 90 -8.00 -0.83 -0.30
CA ALA A 90 -8.51 -1.58 0.83
C ALA A 90 -10.05 -1.64 0.77
N PRO A 91 -10.70 -2.76 1.14
CA PRO A 91 -12.15 -2.84 1.19
C PRO A 91 -12.73 -1.93 2.28
N TRP A 92 -14.06 -1.93 2.40
CA TRP A 92 -14.75 -1.27 3.51
C TRP A 92 -14.80 -2.14 4.78
N GLY A 93 -15.21 -1.53 5.88
CA GLY A 93 -15.38 -2.22 7.16
C GLY A 93 -14.06 -2.62 7.82
N GLU A 94 -14.12 -3.67 8.64
CA GLU A 94 -12.97 -4.18 9.41
C GLU A 94 -11.80 -4.66 8.53
N PRO A 95 -12.02 -5.44 7.45
CA PRO A 95 -10.92 -5.85 6.57
C PRO A 95 -10.19 -4.64 5.97
N GLY A 96 -10.92 -3.56 5.71
CA GLY A 96 -10.38 -2.29 5.26
C GLY A 96 -9.48 -1.60 6.27
N ARG A 97 -9.87 -1.61 7.55
CA ARG A 97 -9.04 -1.07 8.64
C ARG A 97 -7.73 -1.84 8.75
N THR A 98 -7.77 -3.17 8.63
CA THR A 98 -6.58 -4.01 8.56
C THR A 98 -5.71 -3.60 7.36
N GLY A 99 -6.29 -3.44 6.17
CA GLY A 99 -5.56 -3.00 4.99
C GLY A 99 -4.87 -1.65 5.15
N VAL A 100 -5.56 -0.67 5.75
CA VAL A 100 -4.98 0.66 6.05
C VAL A 100 -3.81 0.53 7.02
N ALA A 101 -3.93 -0.27 8.08
CA ALA A 101 -2.83 -0.49 9.03
C ALA A 101 -1.60 -1.10 8.35
N ILE A 102 -1.80 -2.05 7.44
CA ILE A 102 -0.71 -2.67 6.67
C ILE A 102 -0.05 -1.64 5.75
N ALA A 103 -0.82 -0.81 5.07
CA ALA A 103 -0.28 0.24 4.20
C ALA A 103 0.53 1.28 4.98
N GLN A 104 0.10 1.62 6.19
CA GLN A 104 0.83 2.51 7.10
C GLN A 104 2.14 1.87 7.56
N GLU A 105 2.12 0.61 7.98
CA GLU A 105 3.32 -0.14 8.37
C GLU A 105 4.31 -0.28 7.21
N LEU A 106 3.81 -0.57 6.01
CA LEU A 106 4.63 -0.63 4.79
C LEU A 106 5.31 0.72 4.52
N ALA A 107 4.57 1.83 4.62
CA ALA A 107 5.15 3.15 4.44
C ALA A 107 6.25 3.44 5.48
N VAL A 108 6.03 3.10 6.75
CA VAL A 108 7.05 3.25 7.81
C VAL A 108 8.31 2.45 7.48
N ARG A 109 8.17 1.18 7.09
CA ARG A 109 9.29 0.30 6.71
C ARG A 109 10.09 0.81 5.52
N LEU A 110 9.40 1.41 4.56
CA LEU A 110 10.03 1.97 3.37
C LEU A 110 10.58 3.39 3.61
N GLY A 111 10.40 3.98 4.80
CA GLY A 111 10.80 5.36 5.07
C GLY A 111 9.97 6.39 4.30
N GLY A 112 8.72 6.03 3.99
CA GLY A 112 7.80 6.78 3.14
C GLY A 112 6.64 7.43 3.87
N ALA A 113 5.63 7.84 3.09
CA ALA A 113 4.37 8.39 3.57
C ALA A 113 3.19 7.56 3.05
N CYS A 114 2.16 7.39 3.86
CA CYS A 114 0.91 6.75 3.49
C CYS A 114 -0.21 7.79 3.50
N ILE A 115 -0.92 7.91 2.39
CA ILE A 115 -2.07 8.80 2.20
C ILE A 115 -3.28 7.90 1.97
N VAL A 116 -4.31 8.07 2.80
CA VAL A 116 -5.57 7.32 2.70
C VAL A 116 -6.67 8.28 2.30
N GLN A 117 -7.40 7.95 1.25
CA GLN A 117 -8.58 8.66 0.79
C GLN A 117 -9.80 7.76 1.05
N ASP A 118 -10.55 8.15 2.07
CA ASP A 118 -11.87 7.60 2.32
C ASP A 118 -12.84 8.36 1.39
N GLY A 119 -13.49 7.63 0.48
CA GLY A 119 -14.59 8.19 -0.30
C GLY A 119 -15.78 8.47 0.61
N GLU A 120 -15.86 9.69 1.13
CA GLU A 120 -17.08 10.27 1.73
C GLU A 120 -18.09 10.71 0.67
#